data_AF-A0A2G1DG84-F1
#
_entry.id   AF-A0A2G1DG84-F1
#
_cell.length_a   1.000
_cell.length_b   1.000
_cell.length_c   1.000
_cell.angle_alpha   90.00
_cell.angle_beta   90.00
_cell.angle_gamma   90.00
#
_symmetry.space_group_name_H-M   'P 1'
#
loop_
_entity.id
_entity.type
_entity.pdbx_description
1 polymer ?
#
loop_
_entity_poly.entity_id
_entity_poly.type
_entity_poly.pdbx_seq_one_letter_code
_entity_poly.pdbx_strand_id
1 'polypeptide(L)'
;MALVQVLNETLSSILSCDDTSLDQLQDIVNYIKENRKRIESLSAYDEQTLDKKFDLKVNISDIVDNLLSTLSDVPLSANQGRVLDEKIQIISESITSIKTLLASDDTSLDELQEIVNFIKQNRDDLSTLDLSNIAETNELKHFTKELKNKVETIDNKIDIFKIDVYNKPNFDEVLFIKSTPSSLIIPKGFTVKIDNVIVEVSLNTTLDLDTNLDTGSKIAGTDYVVYAKKDGTFYLSANEKKTEDRLIGGFHYGLIGHTEIATGNKTEADMAQIRGINAYSFWDLKFRPVASPKGMVFIKDKWYDIYLCNSEHITNGTSKALTTIAGGTLTNGRKYPKIPLEFGGDNTLTYESFKWFHACEIAKANAKQLIDYAEFQTIAYGVQEGVDASAVDGDGATVEHYDYLTSKWGIEQASGTQWIWGNDLTNGYGTTSFSWKNNTENRGQIYATANAPVAVVLGGGRANGMIAGSRASNWNSYVWNMYWNIGCRFSSEHKSSN
;
A
#
# COMPACT_ATOMS: atom_id res chain seq x y z
N MET A 1 -50.20 86.02 -13.23
CA MET A 1 -51.58 86.10 -13.73
C MET A 1 -52.19 84.71 -13.98
N ALA A 2 -51.50 83.79 -14.67
CA ALA A 2 -51.95 82.39 -14.84
C ALA A 2 -52.25 81.66 -13.51
N LEU A 3 -51.48 81.95 -12.44
CA LEU A 3 -51.69 81.36 -11.11
C LEU A 3 -53.08 81.62 -10.53
N VAL A 4 -53.64 82.80 -10.81
CA VAL A 4 -54.95 83.21 -10.30
C VAL A 4 -56.07 82.49 -11.04
N GLN A 5 -55.88 82.21 -12.33
CA GLN A 5 -56.85 81.49 -13.15
C GLN A 5 -56.89 80.00 -12.80
N VAL A 6 -55.73 79.39 -12.56
CA VAL A 6 -55.60 78.00 -12.06
C VAL A 6 -56.28 77.84 -10.70
N LEU A 7 -56.16 78.84 -9.82
CA LEU A 7 -56.81 78.82 -8.51
C LEU A 7 -58.34 78.78 -8.64
N ASN A 8 -58.90 79.51 -9.62
CA ASN A 8 -60.34 79.59 -9.84
C ASN A 8 -60.95 78.33 -10.48
N GLU A 9 -60.23 77.67 -11.39
CA GLU A 9 -60.65 76.38 -11.95
C GLU A 9 -60.63 75.28 -10.88
N THR A 10 -59.60 75.26 -10.04
CA THR A 10 -59.47 74.30 -8.93
C THR A 10 -60.58 74.50 -7.89
N LEU A 11 -60.87 75.75 -7.53
CA LEU A 11 -61.96 76.05 -6.60
C LEU A 11 -63.32 75.57 -7.13
N SER A 12 -63.58 75.76 -8.42
CA SER A 12 -64.84 75.36 -9.05
C SER A 12 -65.01 73.84 -9.10
N SER A 13 -63.91 73.09 -9.32
CA SER A 13 -63.92 71.61 -9.32
C SER A 13 -64.15 71.02 -7.92
N ILE A 14 -63.60 71.65 -6.88
CA ILE A 14 -63.82 71.24 -5.47
C ILE A 14 -65.29 71.46 -5.08
N LEU A 15 -65.91 72.54 -5.56
CA LEU A 15 -67.30 72.88 -5.24
C LEU A 15 -68.35 72.00 -5.93
N SER A 16 -68.02 71.34 -7.04
CA SER A 16 -68.92 70.39 -7.74
C SER A 16 -68.65 68.92 -7.40
N CYS A 17 -67.79 68.65 -6.42
CA CYS A 17 -67.44 67.30 -6.04
C CYS A 17 -68.55 66.71 -5.14
N ASP A 18 -69.19 65.63 -5.60
CA ASP A 18 -70.25 64.92 -4.85
C ASP A 18 -69.68 63.93 -3.82
N ASP A 19 -68.39 64.04 -3.48
CA ASP A 19 -67.70 63.14 -2.55
C ASP A 19 -67.98 63.55 -1.09
N THR A 20 -68.88 62.81 -0.43
CA THR A 20 -69.39 63.10 0.91
C THR A 20 -68.56 62.44 2.02
N SER A 21 -67.26 62.75 2.12
CA SER A 21 -66.46 62.46 3.33
C SER A 21 -66.03 63.75 4.06
N LEU A 22 -66.19 63.80 5.38
CA LEU A 22 -66.37 65.02 6.20
C LEU A 22 -65.07 65.78 6.59
N ASP A 23 -63.88 65.31 6.26
CA ASP A 23 -62.66 65.77 6.95
C ASP A 23 -61.99 67.05 6.39
N GLN A 24 -62.38 67.60 5.23
CA GLN A 24 -61.56 68.64 4.56
C GLN A 24 -61.97 70.12 4.78
N LEU A 25 -63.17 70.42 5.29
CA LEU A 25 -63.70 71.79 5.30
C LEU A 25 -63.33 72.63 6.54
N GLN A 26 -62.96 72.01 7.66
CA GLN A 26 -62.77 72.71 8.94
C GLN A 26 -61.42 73.41 9.09
N ASP A 27 -60.44 73.05 8.27
CA ASP A 27 -59.06 73.49 8.48
C ASP A 27 -58.77 74.89 7.89
N ILE A 28 -59.42 75.27 6.79
CA ILE A 28 -59.11 76.52 6.07
C ILE A 28 -59.47 77.78 6.88
N VAL A 29 -60.57 77.74 7.63
CA VAL A 29 -61.10 78.92 8.34
C VAL A 29 -60.23 79.32 9.52
N ASN A 30 -59.59 78.37 10.20
CA ASN A 30 -58.72 78.65 11.35
C ASN A 30 -57.50 79.49 10.94
N TYR A 31 -57.07 79.38 9.69
CA TYR A 31 -55.81 79.94 9.23
C TYR A 31 -55.81 81.47 9.04
N ILE A 32 -56.87 82.03 8.47
CA ILE A 32 -56.92 83.45 8.11
C ILE A 32 -56.93 84.35 9.35
N LYS A 33 -57.62 83.92 10.40
CA LYS A 33 -57.83 84.74 11.61
C LYS A 33 -56.55 84.98 12.40
N GLU A 34 -55.59 84.08 12.31
CA GLU A 34 -54.36 84.21 13.09
C GLU A 34 -53.41 85.31 12.58
N ASN A 35 -53.57 85.88 11.37
CA ASN A 35 -52.46 86.60 10.69
C ASN A 35 -52.55 88.15 10.55
N ARG A 36 -53.50 88.86 11.18
CA ARG A 36 -53.74 90.31 10.99
C ARG A 36 -52.58 91.25 11.39
N LYS A 37 -51.90 90.99 12.51
CA LYS A 37 -50.98 91.96 13.14
C LYS A 37 -49.71 92.29 12.34
N ARG A 38 -49.36 91.48 11.34
CA ARG A 38 -48.13 91.69 10.54
C ARG A 38 -48.26 92.83 9.52
N ILE A 39 -49.48 93.27 9.21
CA ILE A 39 -49.72 94.22 8.11
C ILE A 39 -49.34 95.66 8.49
N GLU A 40 -49.35 96.02 9.76
CA GLU A 40 -49.27 97.42 10.20
C GLU A 40 -47.84 97.96 10.38
N SER A 41 -46.79 97.13 10.35
CA SER A 41 -45.45 97.49 10.84
C SER A 41 -44.44 98.08 9.82
N LEU A 42 -44.86 98.66 8.69
CA LEU A 42 -43.96 98.92 7.54
C LEU A 42 -43.53 100.39 7.25
N SER A 43 -43.93 101.44 7.99
CA SER A 43 -43.88 102.85 7.49
C SER A 43 -42.83 103.84 8.09
N ALA A 44 -41.65 103.47 8.62
CA ALA A 44 -40.88 104.36 9.53
C ALA A 44 -39.33 104.53 9.39
N TYR A 45 -38.68 104.76 8.23
CA TYR A 45 -37.20 104.97 8.15
C TYR A 45 -36.76 106.11 7.16
N ASP A 46 -35.80 107.00 7.54
CA ASP A 46 -35.38 108.29 6.87
C ASP A 46 -33.92 108.29 6.25
N GLU A 47 -33.68 109.10 5.21
CA GLU A 47 -32.65 108.97 4.14
C GLU A 47 -31.16 109.20 4.52
N GLN A 48 -30.84 110.12 5.44
CA GLN A 48 -29.44 110.53 5.71
C GLN A 48 -28.58 109.45 6.41
N THR A 49 -29.25 108.49 7.06
CA THR A 49 -28.61 107.30 7.64
C THR A 49 -28.32 106.24 6.57
N LEU A 50 -28.99 106.32 5.42
CA LEU A 50 -28.84 105.39 4.31
C LEU A 50 -27.50 105.60 3.58
N ASP A 51 -27.11 106.86 3.32
CA ASP A 51 -25.91 107.19 2.51
C ASP A 51 -24.59 106.76 3.17
N LYS A 52 -24.39 107.06 4.46
CA LYS A 52 -23.20 106.57 5.21
C LYS A 52 -23.17 105.04 5.31
N LYS A 53 -24.34 104.38 5.28
CA LYS A 53 -24.43 102.93 5.20
C LYS A 53 -24.18 102.40 3.78
N PHE A 54 -24.31 103.23 2.75
CA PHE A 54 -23.99 102.88 1.36
C PHE A 54 -22.49 103.00 1.07
N ASP A 55 -21.78 104.00 1.61
CA ASP A 55 -20.32 104.16 1.40
C ASP A 55 -19.47 103.04 2.04
N LEU A 56 -20.02 102.31 3.00
CA LEU A 56 -19.41 101.10 3.57
C LEU A 56 -19.67 99.83 2.73
N LYS A 57 -20.51 99.93 1.69
CA LYS A 57 -20.84 98.78 0.84
C LYS A 57 -19.89 98.71 -0.34
N VAL A 58 -19.48 97.49 -0.65
CA VAL A 58 -18.85 97.17 -1.93
C VAL A 58 -19.94 97.16 -3.00
N ASN A 59 -19.72 97.82 -4.13
CA ASN A 59 -20.63 97.71 -5.27
C ASN A 59 -20.51 96.31 -5.88
N ILE A 60 -21.64 95.72 -6.27
CA ILE A 60 -21.66 94.37 -6.85
C ILE A 60 -20.82 94.31 -8.14
N SER A 61 -20.74 95.40 -8.90
CA SER A 61 -19.91 95.51 -10.11
C SER A 61 -18.42 95.37 -9.85
N ASP A 62 -17.97 95.68 -8.63
CA ASP A 62 -16.56 95.69 -8.25
C ASP A 62 -16.12 94.32 -7.71
N ILE A 63 -17.05 93.38 -7.57
CA ILE A 63 -16.76 92.00 -7.13
C ILE A 63 -16.33 91.17 -8.35
N VAL A 64 -15.08 90.70 -8.33
CA VAL A 64 -14.51 89.96 -9.45
C VAL A 64 -14.72 88.45 -9.30
N ASP A 65 -15.39 87.84 -10.28
CA ASP A 65 -15.61 86.39 -10.34
C ASP A 65 -14.59 85.68 -11.27
N ASN A 66 -13.30 86.00 -11.11
CA ASN A 66 -12.23 85.38 -11.89
C ASN A 66 -10.88 85.38 -11.13
N LEU A 67 -10.37 84.19 -10.81
CA LEU A 67 -9.08 83.99 -10.14
C LEU A 67 -7.85 84.39 -10.98
N LEU A 68 -8.00 84.71 -12.26
CA LEU A 68 -6.90 85.20 -13.11
C LEU A 68 -6.80 86.74 -13.16
N SER A 69 -7.67 87.44 -12.44
CA SER A 69 -7.61 88.90 -12.36
C SER A 69 -6.29 89.36 -11.74
N THR A 70 -5.71 90.40 -12.31
CA THR A 70 -4.50 91.06 -11.78
C THR A 70 -4.81 92.36 -11.04
N LEU A 71 -6.09 92.72 -10.88
CA LEU A 71 -6.51 93.90 -10.12
C LEU A 71 -6.19 93.72 -8.64
N SER A 72 -5.56 94.72 -8.01
CA SER A 72 -5.05 94.62 -6.63
C SER A 72 -5.93 95.30 -5.58
N ASP A 73 -6.98 96.01 -6.00
CA ASP A 73 -7.78 96.92 -5.19
C ASP A 73 -9.28 96.55 -5.14
N VAL A 74 -9.65 95.36 -5.64
CA VAL A 74 -11.03 94.87 -5.69
C VAL A 74 -11.18 93.50 -5.03
N PRO A 75 -12.32 93.20 -4.37
CA PRO A 75 -12.53 91.90 -3.74
C PRO A 75 -12.92 90.81 -4.75
N LEU A 76 -12.50 89.58 -4.47
CA LEU A 76 -12.98 88.39 -5.19
C LEU A 76 -14.38 88.00 -4.72
N SER A 77 -15.13 87.33 -5.60
CA SER A 77 -16.42 86.74 -5.25
C SER A 77 -16.28 85.57 -4.27
N ALA A 78 -17.34 85.29 -3.49
CA ALA A 78 -17.41 84.09 -2.65
C ALA A 78 -17.26 82.79 -3.47
N ASN A 79 -17.72 82.80 -4.74
CA ASN A 79 -17.56 81.66 -5.65
C ASN A 79 -16.08 81.42 -5.99
N GLN A 80 -15.29 82.46 -6.23
CA GLN A 80 -13.85 82.29 -6.43
C GLN A 80 -13.12 81.85 -5.15
N GLY A 81 -13.61 82.26 -3.96
CA GLY A 81 -13.15 81.72 -2.69
C GLY A 81 -13.31 80.20 -2.59
N ARG A 82 -14.47 79.66 -2.98
CA ARG A 82 -14.72 78.21 -3.07
C ARG A 82 -13.81 77.54 -4.11
N VAL A 83 -13.67 78.11 -5.31
CA VAL A 83 -12.81 77.53 -6.36
C VAL A 83 -11.34 77.48 -5.91
N LEU A 84 -10.88 78.48 -5.16
CA LEU A 84 -9.53 78.47 -4.59
C LEU A 84 -9.38 77.36 -3.55
N ASP A 85 -10.37 77.19 -2.67
CA ASP A 85 -10.40 76.12 -1.65
C ASP A 85 -10.34 74.73 -2.29
N GLU A 86 -11.12 74.49 -3.35
CA GLU A 86 -11.10 73.23 -4.11
C GLU A 86 -9.71 72.94 -4.72
N LYS A 87 -9.05 73.95 -5.28
CA LYS A 87 -7.68 73.79 -5.81
C LYS A 87 -6.67 73.47 -4.70
N ILE A 88 -6.80 74.12 -3.54
CA ILE A 88 -5.93 73.88 -2.39
C ILE A 88 -6.15 72.47 -1.83
N GLN A 89 -7.40 72.00 -1.80
CA GLN A 89 -7.72 70.64 -1.38
C GLN A 89 -7.10 69.60 -2.32
N ILE A 90 -7.25 69.75 -3.64
CA ILE A 90 -6.64 68.86 -4.63
C ILE A 90 -5.11 68.82 -4.50
N ILE A 91 -4.48 69.98 -4.26
CA ILE A 91 -3.03 70.07 -4.02
C ILE A 91 -2.65 69.33 -2.74
N SER A 92 -3.42 69.49 -1.66
CA SER A 92 -3.18 68.84 -0.37
C SER A 92 -3.33 67.32 -0.45
N GLU A 93 -4.33 66.84 -1.17
CA GLU A 93 -4.54 65.42 -1.47
C GLU A 93 -3.37 64.87 -2.29
N SER A 94 -2.94 65.58 -3.34
CA SER A 94 -1.79 65.18 -4.18
C SER A 94 -0.48 65.10 -3.37
N ILE A 95 -0.23 66.09 -2.51
CA ILE A 95 0.93 66.09 -1.60
C ILE A 95 0.87 64.91 -0.64
N THR A 96 -0.32 64.57 -0.15
CA THR A 96 -0.53 63.42 0.74
C THR A 96 -0.23 62.12 0.00
N SER A 97 -0.75 61.93 -1.22
CA SER A 97 -0.45 60.77 -2.06
C SER A 97 1.05 60.63 -2.36
N ILE A 98 1.74 61.74 -2.70
CA ILE A 98 3.19 61.72 -2.91
C ILE A 98 3.93 61.30 -1.64
N LYS A 99 3.54 61.82 -0.47
CA LYS A 99 4.15 61.42 0.80
C LYS A 99 3.90 59.94 1.11
N THR A 100 2.70 59.43 0.80
CA THR A 100 2.38 58.01 0.94
C THR A 100 3.22 57.13 0.01
N LEU A 101 3.41 57.53 -1.25
CA LEU A 101 4.31 56.85 -2.20
C LEU A 101 5.78 56.89 -1.77
N LEU A 102 6.25 58.03 -1.25
CA LEU A 102 7.62 58.16 -0.75
C LEU A 102 7.86 57.39 0.56
N ALA A 103 6.80 57.10 1.29
CA ALA A 103 6.84 56.33 2.54
C ALA A 103 6.39 54.87 2.36
N SER A 104 5.97 54.46 1.17
CA SER A 104 5.59 53.08 0.90
C SER A 104 6.83 52.22 0.69
N ASP A 105 6.83 51.02 1.27
CA ASP A 105 7.87 50.00 1.11
C ASP A 105 7.81 49.31 -0.27
N ASP A 106 7.50 50.06 -1.34
CA ASP A 106 7.36 49.55 -2.70
C ASP A 106 8.76 49.21 -3.26
N THR A 107 9.10 47.93 -3.21
CA THR A 107 10.44 47.38 -3.51
C THR A 107 10.92 47.59 -4.94
N SER A 108 10.05 48.05 -5.86
CA SER A 108 10.41 48.26 -7.26
C SER A 108 11.43 49.40 -7.50
N LEU A 109 11.49 50.40 -6.61
CA LEU A 109 12.51 51.46 -6.68
C LEU A 109 13.81 51.06 -5.96
N ASP A 110 13.69 50.24 -4.91
CA ASP A 110 14.83 49.68 -4.16
C ASP A 110 15.64 48.70 -5.01
N GLU A 111 15.02 47.93 -5.92
CA GLU A 111 15.73 47.07 -6.88
C GLU A 111 16.63 47.86 -7.83
N LEU A 112 16.19 49.02 -8.32
CA LEU A 112 17.02 49.91 -9.14
C LEU A 112 18.15 50.53 -8.31
N GLN A 113 17.89 50.88 -7.05
CA GLN A 113 18.90 51.43 -6.16
C GLN A 113 19.94 50.37 -5.73
N GLU A 114 19.53 49.11 -5.55
CA GLU A 114 20.42 47.96 -5.35
C GLU A 114 21.29 47.72 -6.58
N ILE A 115 20.73 47.74 -7.79
CA ILE A 115 21.52 47.62 -9.04
C ILE A 115 22.53 48.76 -9.13
N VAL A 116 22.12 50.01 -8.85
CA VAL A 116 23.03 51.17 -8.87
C VAL A 116 24.10 51.07 -7.79
N ASN A 117 23.77 50.59 -6.59
CA ASN A 117 24.72 50.38 -5.51
C ASN A 117 25.71 49.26 -5.87
N PHE A 118 25.23 48.17 -6.45
CA PHE A 118 26.06 47.06 -6.93
C PHE A 118 27.01 47.52 -8.05
N ILE A 119 26.55 48.28 -9.04
CA ILE A 119 27.40 48.83 -10.10
C ILE A 119 28.46 49.78 -9.52
N LYS A 120 28.10 50.60 -8.52
CA LYS A 120 29.05 51.50 -7.86
C LYS A 120 30.09 50.76 -7.02
N GLN A 121 29.68 49.70 -6.32
CA GLN A 121 30.56 48.87 -5.51
C GLN A 121 31.54 48.05 -6.36
N ASN A 122 31.09 47.55 -7.51
CA ASN A 122 31.90 46.73 -8.42
C ASN A 122 32.52 47.56 -9.56
N ARG A 123 32.60 48.89 -9.43
CA ARG A 123 33.05 49.80 -10.50
C ARG A 123 34.47 49.49 -10.98
N ASP A 124 35.37 49.19 -10.05
CA ASP A 124 36.78 48.94 -10.37
C ASP A 124 36.93 47.59 -11.09
N ASP A 125 36.19 46.56 -10.67
CA ASP A 125 36.11 45.26 -11.36
C ASP A 125 35.47 45.38 -12.76
N LEU A 126 34.41 46.18 -12.90
CA LEU A 126 33.79 46.48 -14.20
C LEU A 126 34.73 47.26 -15.12
N SER A 127 35.60 48.11 -14.57
CA SER A 127 36.58 48.89 -15.34
C SER A 127 37.79 48.07 -15.80
N THR A 128 37.97 46.88 -15.24
CA THR A 128 39.03 45.92 -15.60
C THR A 128 38.53 44.76 -16.46
N LEU A 129 37.26 44.81 -16.89
CA LEU A 129 36.71 43.94 -17.94
C LEU A 129 37.32 44.32 -19.31
N ASP A 130 38.56 43.89 -19.51
CA ASP A 130 39.16 43.77 -20.83
C ASP A 130 38.68 42.45 -21.48
N LEU A 131 38.52 42.47 -22.81
CA LEU A 131 38.14 41.31 -23.63
C LEU A 131 39.10 40.13 -23.47
N SER A 132 40.30 40.37 -22.94
CA SER A 132 41.26 39.33 -22.55
C SER A 132 40.75 38.40 -21.43
N ASN A 133 39.72 38.79 -20.67
CA ASN A 133 39.06 37.95 -19.66
C ASN A 133 37.76 37.27 -20.14
N ILE A 134 37.35 37.49 -21.40
CA ILE A 134 36.18 36.81 -22.04
C ILE A 134 36.65 35.63 -22.90
N ALA A 135 37.92 35.61 -23.31
CA ALA A 135 38.53 34.45 -23.90
C ALA A 135 38.96 33.49 -22.77
N GLU A 136 38.34 32.31 -22.75
CA GLU A 136 38.65 31.16 -21.89
C GLU A 136 38.06 31.20 -20.48
N THR A 137 36.86 30.65 -20.32
CA THR A 137 36.63 29.49 -19.43
C THR A 137 35.20 28.97 -19.59
N ASN A 138 35.09 27.66 -19.82
CA ASN A 138 33.92 26.91 -20.30
C ASN A 138 32.72 26.78 -19.34
N GLU A 139 32.42 27.74 -18.46
CA GLU A 139 31.33 27.54 -17.48
C GLU A 139 30.36 28.72 -17.37
N LEU A 140 29.21 28.57 -18.05
CA LEU A 140 27.97 29.33 -17.83
C LEU A 140 27.44 29.12 -16.39
N LYS A 141 27.95 29.85 -15.41
CA LYS A 141 27.58 29.70 -13.98
C LYS A 141 26.08 29.86 -13.65
N HIS A 142 25.28 30.52 -14.50
CA HIS A 142 23.87 30.82 -14.17
C HIS A 142 22.88 29.77 -14.70
N PHE A 143 23.14 29.17 -15.87
CA PHE A 143 22.33 28.07 -16.40
C PHE A 143 22.50 26.79 -15.56
N THR A 144 23.67 26.64 -14.93
CA THR A 144 23.99 25.46 -14.12
C THR A 144 23.27 25.43 -12.77
N LYS A 145 22.95 26.55 -12.11
CA LYS A 145 22.33 26.49 -10.77
C LYS A 145 20.90 25.93 -10.81
N GLU A 146 20.10 26.38 -11.78
CA GLU A 146 18.71 25.93 -11.93
C GLU A 146 18.65 24.51 -12.50
N LEU A 147 19.51 24.17 -13.48
CA LEU A 147 19.65 22.79 -13.95
C LEU A 147 20.18 21.88 -12.84
N LYS A 148 21.17 22.31 -12.06
CA LYS A 148 21.74 21.53 -10.95
C LYS A 148 20.70 21.30 -9.86
N ASN A 149 19.91 22.31 -9.49
CA ASN A 149 18.78 22.12 -8.58
C ASN A 149 17.73 21.16 -9.16
N LYS A 150 17.43 21.22 -10.47
CA LYS A 150 16.51 20.29 -11.13
C LYS A 150 17.08 18.87 -11.22
N VAL A 151 18.38 18.71 -11.45
CA VAL A 151 19.09 17.42 -11.47
C VAL A 151 19.20 16.83 -10.06
N GLU A 152 19.58 17.62 -9.05
CA GLU A 152 19.62 17.22 -7.63
C GLU A 152 18.22 16.87 -7.10
N THR A 153 17.15 17.49 -7.61
CA THR A 153 15.77 17.11 -7.25
C THR A 153 15.24 15.92 -8.05
N ILE A 154 15.82 15.57 -9.20
CA ILE A 154 15.52 14.34 -9.94
C ILE A 154 16.17 13.13 -9.26
N ASP A 155 17.42 13.25 -8.81
CA ASP A 155 18.09 12.21 -7.99
C ASP A 155 17.33 11.92 -6.68
N ASN A 156 16.62 12.92 -6.14
CA ASN A 156 15.78 12.76 -4.94
C ASN A 156 14.33 12.29 -5.21
N LYS A 157 13.88 12.24 -6.47
CA LYS A 157 12.52 11.79 -6.84
C LYS A 157 12.48 10.34 -7.30
N ILE A 158 13.59 9.81 -7.82
CA ILE A 158 13.80 8.37 -7.90
C ILE A 158 14.52 8.00 -6.63
N ASP A 159 13.76 7.63 -5.61
CA ASP A 159 14.31 7.08 -4.38
C ASP A 159 14.82 5.66 -4.73
N ILE A 160 15.97 5.56 -5.39
CA ILE A 160 16.66 4.29 -5.71
C ILE A 160 16.87 3.49 -4.41
N PHE A 161 16.96 4.20 -3.28
CA PHE A 161 16.98 3.67 -1.92
C PHE A 161 15.63 3.15 -1.40
N LYS A 162 14.51 3.32 -2.10
CA LYS A 162 13.22 2.63 -1.84
C LYS A 162 12.91 1.48 -2.80
N ILE A 163 13.60 1.38 -3.93
CA ILE A 163 13.44 0.23 -4.82
C ILE A 163 14.05 -0.99 -4.12
N ASP A 164 13.24 -2.00 -3.83
CA ASP A 164 13.75 -3.30 -3.40
C ASP A 164 14.41 -3.97 -4.61
N VAL A 165 15.73 -4.13 -4.58
CA VAL A 165 16.47 -4.80 -5.66
C VAL A 165 16.63 -6.26 -5.29
N TYR A 166 16.02 -7.12 -6.10
CA TYR A 166 16.17 -8.57 -6.06
C TYR A 166 16.03 -9.09 -7.49
N ASN A 167 17.15 -9.10 -8.21
CA ASN A 167 17.22 -9.43 -9.63
C ASN A 167 17.96 -10.75 -9.80
N LYS A 168 17.23 -11.77 -10.23
CA LYS A 168 17.78 -13.09 -10.52
C LYS A 168 18.30 -13.12 -11.96
N PRO A 169 19.36 -13.90 -12.26
CA PRO A 169 19.81 -14.10 -13.64
C PRO A 169 18.73 -14.74 -14.55
N ASN A 170 17.88 -15.59 -13.97
CA ASN A 170 16.69 -16.13 -14.60
C ASN A 170 15.47 -15.85 -13.70
N PHE A 171 14.45 -15.17 -14.23
CA PHE A 171 13.32 -14.73 -13.43
C PHE A 171 12.31 -15.86 -13.16
N ASP A 172 12.17 -16.81 -14.10
CA ASP A 172 11.22 -17.92 -14.05
C ASP A 172 11.72 -19.14 -13.25
N GLU A 173 13.00 -19.15 -12.86
CA GLU A 173 13.62 -20.25 -12.12
C GLU A 173 14.00 -19.83 -10.71
N VAL A 174 14.16 -20.80 -9.82
CA VAL A 174 14.72 -20.56 -8.50
C VAL A 174 16.18 -20.10 -8.60
N LEU A 175 16.58 -19.19 -7.71
CA LEU A 175 17.93 -18.62 -7.68
C LEU A 175 19.04 -19.67 -7.50
N PHE A 176 18.81 -20.70 -6.70
CA PHE A 176 19.86 -21.62 -6.26
C PHE A 176 19.99 -22.83 -7.17
N ILE A 177 21.23 -23.23 -7.43
CA ILE A 177 21.55 -24.43 -8.21
C ILE A 177 22.24 -25.43 -7.29
N LYS A 178 21.76 -26.68 -7.26
CA LYS A 178 22.42 -27.74 -6.48
C LYS A 178 23.78 -28.05 -7.12
N SER A 179 24.82 -28.12 -6.29
CA SER A 179 26.18 -28.45 -6.73
C SER A 179 26.59 -29.84 -6.25
N THR A 180 26.44 -30.12 -4.95
CA THR A 180 26.68 -31.43 -4.34
C THR A 180 25.51 -31.75 -3.40
N PRO A 181 25.47 -32.95 -2.79
CA PRO A 181 24.48 -33.22 -1.74
C PRO A 181 24.55 -32.27 -0.52
N SER A 182 25.63 -31.53 -0.32
CA SER A 182 25.81 -30.58 0.80
C SER A 182 25.99 -29.13 0.37
N SER A 183 26.06 -28.84 -0.93
CA SER A 183 26.35 -27.50 -1.44
C SER A 183 25.41 -27.03 -2.54
N LEU A 184 25.26 -25.71 -2.60
CA LEU A 184 24.54 -24.99 -3.64
C LEU A 184 25.40 -23.88 -4.24
N ILE A 185 24.99 -23.38 -5.39
CA ILE A 185 25.58 -22.24 -6.08
C ILE A 185 24.58 -21.09 -6.10
N ILE A 186 25.04 -19.91 -5.73
CA ILE A 186 24.42 -18.62 -6.07
C ILE A 186 25.04 -18.17 -7.40
N PRO A 187 24.25 -18.06 -8.48
CA PRO A 187 24.77 -17.78 -9.81
C PRO A 187 25.27 -16.34 -9.94
N LYS A 188 26.27 -16.16 -10.80
CA LYS A 188 26.71 -14.83 -11.25
C LYS A 188 25.55 -14.02 -11.84
N GLY A 189 25.59 -12.70 -11.68
CA GLY A 189 24.56 -11.77 -12.15
C GLY A 189 23.36 -11.66 -11.21
N PHE A 190 23.33 -12.36 -10.07
CA PHE A 190 22.36 -12.08 -9.02
C PHE A 190 22.67 -10.73 -8.39
N THR A 191 21.67 -9.85 -8.32
CA THR A 191 21.79 -8.54 -7.67
C THR A 191 20.77 -8.43 -6.56
N VAL A 192 21.23 -8.09 -5.36
CA VAL A 192 20.37 -7.94 -4.19
C VAL A 192 20.75 -6.71 -3.39
N LYS A 193 19.73 -5.98 -2.92
CA LYS A 193 19.93 -4.86 -2.01
C LYS A 193 19.97 -5.33 -0.56
N ILE A 194 20.87 -4.84 0.24
CA ILE A 194 21.01 -5.20 1.66
C ILE A 194 21.12 -3.87 2.39
N ASP A 195 20.05 -3.48 3.06
CA ASP A 195 19.82 -2.10 3.52
C ASP A 195 20.01 -1.08 2.39
N ASN A 196 21.06 -0.25 2.48
CA ASN A 196 21.37 0.81 1.51
C ASN A 196 22.47 0.40 0.51
N VAL A 197 22.92 -0.86 0.53
CA VAL A 197 23.99 -1.36 -0.33
C VAL A 197 23.39 -2.29 -1.38
N ILE A 198 23.78 -2.15 -2.65
CA ILE A 198 23.46 -3.13 -3.69
C ILE A 198 24.68 -4.02 -3.88
N VAL A 199 24.50 -5.32 -3.72
CA VAL A 199 25.50 -6.35 -3.96
C VAL A 199 25.19 -7.02 -5.29
N GLU A 200 26.18 -7.08 -6.18
CA GLU A 200 26.15 -7.88 -7.40
C GLU A 200 27.10 -9.07 -7.26
N VAL A 201 26.60 -10.26 -7.51
CA VAL A 201 27.39 -11.49 -7.54
C VAL A 201 28.14 -11.57 -8.87
N SER A 202 29.42 -11.22 -8.87
CA SER A 202 30.23 -11.17 -10.10
C SER A 202 30.65 -12.55 -10.62
N LEU A 203 30.70 -13.57 -9.76
CA LEU A 203 31.06 -14.95 -10.06
C LEU A 203 30.17 -15.92 -9.28
N ASN A 204 29.97 -17.12 -9.84
CA ASN A 204 29.25 -18.18 -9.14
C ASN A 204 29.86 -18.42 -7.76
N THR A 205 29.03 -18.31 -6.72
CA THR A 205 29.44 -18.47 -5.32
C THR A 205 28.90 -19.79 -4.80
N THR A 206 29.77 -20.70 -4.39
CA THR A 206 29.38 -21.99 -3.80
C THR A 206 29.28 -21.85 -2.30
N LEU A 207 28.18 -22.32 -1.72
CA LEU A 207 28.00 -22.47 -0.28
C LEU A 207 27.82 -23.95 0.07
N ASP A 208 28.60 -24.44 1.02
CA ASP A 208 28.51 -25.80 1.55
C ASP A 208 28.08 -25.79 3.02
N LEU A 209 27.15 -26.68 3.39
CA LEU A 209 26.66 -26.84 4.76
C LEU A 209 27.76 -27.21 5.77
N ASP A 210 28.86 -27.79 5.34
CA ASP A 210 29.99 -28.15 6.22
C ASP A 210 30.89 -26.96 6.55
N THR A 211 30.94 -25.93 5.70
CA THR A 211 31.92 -24.83 5.82
C THR A 211 31.31 -23.44 5.88
N ASN A 212 30.07 -23.27 5.42
CA ASN A 212 29.40 -21.97 5.35
C ASN A 212 28.17 -21.86 6.26
N LEU A 213 27.94 -22.84 7.14
CA LEU A 213 26.92 -22.76 8.17
C LEU A 213 27.37 -21.80 9.28
N ASP A 214 26.50 -20.87 9.67
CA ASP A 214 26.85 -19.84 10.66
C ASP A 214 27.06 -20.42 12.07
N THR A 215 26.18 -21.34 12.47
CA THR A 215 26.13 -21.92 13.81
C THR A 215 25.67 -23.37 13.74
N GLY A 216 26.15 -24.17 14.69
CA GLY A 216 25.79 -25.59 14.79
C GLY A 216 26.43 -26.44 13.69
N SER A 217 25.77 -27.55 13.36
CA SER A 217 26.20 -28.51 12.35
C SER A 217 25.06 -28.83 11.38
N LYS A 218 25.39 -29.40 10.23
CA LYS A 218 24.36 -29.88 9.29
C LYS A 218 23.61 -31.09 9.88
N ILE A 219 22.29 -31.03 9.88
CA ILE A 219 21.40 -32.05 10.45
C ILE A 219 20.37 -32.43 9.39
N ALA A 220 20.32 -33.72 9.03
CA ALA A 220 19.34 -34.24 8.08
C ALA A 220 17.90 -34.00 8.56
N GLY A 221 16.98 -33.69 7.64
CA GLY A 221 15.59 -33.34 7.96
C GLY A 221 15.39 -31.90 8.45
N THR A 222 16.32 -31.00 8.09
CA THR A 222 16.34 -29.60 8.55
C THR A 222 16.24 -28.64 7.36
N ASP A 223 15.38 -27.63 7.52
CA ASP A 223 15.32 -26.50 6.60
C ASP A 223 16.44 -25.51 6.92
N TYR A 224 17.18 -25.12 5.89
CA TYR A 224 18.22 -24.12 5.96
C TYR A 224 17.83 -22.92 5.09
N VAL A 225 18.28 -21.75 5.49
CA VAL A 225 18.10 -20.49 4.77
C VAL A 225 19.45 -19.92 4.36
N VAL A 226 19.43 -19.09 3.32
CA VAL A 226 20.60 -18.39 2.80
C VAL A 226 20.46 -16.91 3.13
N TYR A 227 21.49 -16.35 3.76
CA TYR A 227 21.59 -14.91 4.05
C TYR A 227 22.69 -14.26 3.22
N ALA A 228 22.46 -13.00 2.86
CA ALA A 228 23.41 -12.12 2.20
C ALA A 228 23.83 -11.01 3.17
N LYS A 229 25.15 -10.79 3.28
CA LYS A 229 25.76 -9.73 4.08
C LYS A 229 26.05 -8.49 3.23
N LYS A 230 26.12 -7.33 3.88
CA LYS A 230 26.44 -6.04 3.24
C LYS A 230 27.82 -6.02 2.57
N ASP A 231 28.75 -6.85 3.01
CA ASP A 231 30.10 -6.99 2.42
C ASP A 231 30.11 -7.85 1.15
N GLY A 232 28.95 -8.35 0.72
CA GLY A 232 28.79 -9.19 -0.47
C GLY A 232 29.00 -10.68 -0.23
N THR A 233 29.27 -11.11 1.01
CA THR A 233 29.38 -12.53 1.35
C THR A 233 28.03 -13.15 1.69
N PHE A 234 27.96 -14.48 1.61
CA PHE A 234 26.75 -15.26 1.88
C PHE A 234 27.05 -16.39 2.86
N TYR A 235 26.03 -16.84 3.57
CA TYR A 235 26.15 -17.97 4.49
C TYR A 235 24.81 -18.70 4.67
N LEU A 236 24.89 -19.91 5.20
CA LEU A 236 23.77 -20.78 5.47
C LEU A 236 23.39 -20.72 6.95
N SER A 237 22.12 -20.87 7.28
CA SER A 237 21.68 -20.95 8.67
C SER A 237 20.41 -21.78 8.86
N ALA A 238 20.26 -22.42 10.02
CA ALA A 238 19.00 -23.02 10.44
C ALA A 238 18.03 -22.00 11.06
N ASN A 239 18.47 -20.76 11.32
CA ASN A 239 17.65 -19.71 11.91
C ASN A 239 17.15 -18.71 10.85
N GLU A 240 15.84 -18.72 10.58
CA GLU A 240 15.18 -17.84 9.61
C GLU A 240 14.85 -16.43 10.13
N LYS A 241 15.10 -16.14 11.41
CA LYS A 241 14.67 -14.91 12.08
C LYS A 241 15.83 -13.96 12.39
N LYS A 242 16.88 -13.98 11.58
CA LYS A 242 17.96 -12.98 11.71
C LYS A 242 17.53 -11.66 11.11
N THR A 243 17.94 -10.57 11.74
CA THR A 243 17.56 -9.21 11.35
C THR A 243 18.76 -8.39 10.88
N GLU A 244 19.97 -8.90 11.07
CA GLU A 244 21.22 -8.20 10.74
C GLU A 244 21.59 -8.28 9.26
N ASP A 245 21.14 -9.36 8.59
CA ASP A 245 21.47 -9.71 7.21
C ASP A 245 20.20 -10.00 6.41
N ARG A 246 20.29 -9.93 5.07
CA ARG A 246 19.12 -10.15 4.22
C ARG A 246 18.92 -11.62 3.92
N LEU A 247 17.78 -12.16 4.33
CA LEU A 247 17.30 -13.46 3.87
C LEU A 247 17.05 -13.41 2.36
N ILE A 248 17.64 -14.33 1.60
CA ILE A 248 17.45 -14.39 0.14
C ILE A 248 16.76 -15.66 -0.35
N GLY A 249 16.55 -16.65 0.51
CA GLY A 249 15.86 -17.90 0.19
C GLY A 249 16.26 -19.05 1.10
N GLY A 250 16.02 -20.29 0.68
CA GLY A 250 16.40 -21.47 1.45
C GLY A 250 16.13 -22.79 0.72
N PHE A 251 16.26 -23.88 1.46
CA PHE A 251 16.09 -25.26 1.00
C PHE A 251 15.91 -26.22 2.16
N HIS A 252 15.51 -27.44 1.82
CA HIS A 252 15.45 -28.57 2.72
C HIS A 252 16.65 -29.50 2.52
N TYR A 253 17.40 -29.76 3.59
CA TYR A 253 18.42 -30.79 3.63
C TYR A 253 17.77 -32.08 4.15
N GLY A 254 17.45 -32.98 3.22
CA GLY A 254 16.61 -34.16 3.44
C GLY A 254 17.31 -35.30 4.17
N LEU A 255 16.58 -36.40 4.34
CA LEU A 255 17.04 -37.60 5.04
C LEU A 255 17.79 -38.58 4.12
N ILE A 256 17.68 -38.40 2.80
CA ILE A 256 18.25 -39.24 1.76
C ILE A 256 19.79 -39.15 1.80
N GLY A 257 20.45 -40.31 1.90
CA GLY A 257 21.90 -40.40 2.07
C GLY A 257 22.70 -39.91 0.84
N HIS A 258 23.93 -39.40 1.04
CA HIS A 258 24.76 -38.85 -0.05
C HIS A 258 25.17 -39.88 -1.11
N THR A 259 25.13 -41.16 -0.75
CA THR A 259 25.54 -42.30 -1.60
C THR A 259 24.40 -43.32 -1.75
N GLU A 260 23.17 -42.96 -1.38
CA GLU A 260 22.02 -43.86 -1.45
C GLU A 260 21.71 -44.24 -2.89
N ILE A 261 21.53 -45.52 -3.19
CA ILE A 261 21.28 -45.98 -4.56
C ILE A 261 19.82 -45.83 -4.94
N ALA A 262 19.54 -45.78 -6.24
CA ALA A 262 18.16 -45.69 -6.72
C ALA A 262 17.36 -46.97 -6.40
N THR A 263 16.14 -46.79 -5.92
CA THR A 263 15.14 -47.83 -5.68
C THR A 263 13.85 -47.52 -6.44
N GLY A 264 12.97 -48.53 -6.60
CA GLY A 264 11.74 -48.38 -7.35
C GLY A 264 12.00 -47.95 -8.80
N ASN A 265 11.29 -46.92 -9.27
CA ASN A 265 11.42 -46.38 -10.63
C ASN A 265 12.31 -45.13 -10.71
N LYS A 266 13.13 -44.85 -9.70
CA LYS A 266 14.07 -43.71 -9.71
C LYS A 266 15.28 -44.02 -10.61
N THR A 267 15.75 -43.00 -11.29
CA THR A 267 17.05 -43.04 -12.00
C THR A 267 18.16 -42.44 -11.14
N GLU A 268 19.40 -42.67 -11.52
CA GLU A 268 20.55 -42.00 -10.88
C GLU A 268 20.47 -40.47 -11.02
N ALA A 269 19.92 -39.96 -12.13
CA ALA A 269 19.68 -38.53 -12.32
C ALA A 269 18.65 -37.99 -11.32
N ASP A 270 17.60 -38.75 -11.01
CA ASP A 270 16.64 -38.38 -9.96
C ASP A 270 17.32 -38.37 -8.59
N MET A 271 18.11 -39.41 -8.27
CA MET A 271 18.84 -39.49 -7.00
C MET A 271 19.81 -38.32 -6.83
N ALA A 272 20.54 -37.93 -7.87
CA ALA A 272 21.43 -36.77 -7.83
C ALA A 272 20.71 -35.48 -7.41
N GLN A 273 19.43 -35.31 -7.76
CA GLN A 273 18.63 -34.14 -7.35
C GLN A 273 18.23 -34.19 -5.87
N ILE A 274 17.99 -35.37 -5.30
CA ILE A 274 17.34 -35.51 -3.98
C ILE A 274 18.27 -35.92 -2.83
N ARG A 275 19.46 -36.47 -3.09
CA ARG A 275 20.43 -36.85 -2.03
C ARG A 275 20.92 -35.62 -1.24
N GLY A 276 20.88 -35.68 0.09
CA GLY A 276 21.21 -34.54 0.95
C GLY A 276 20.27 -33.36 0.72
N ILE A 277 20.78 -32.25 0.17
CA ILE A 277 19.94 -31.12 -0.26
C ILE A 277 18.97 -31.61 -1.34
N ASN A 278 17.67 -31.42 -1.11
CA ASN A 278 16.69 -31.70 -2.15
C ASN A 278 16.60 -30.50 -3.11
N ALA A 279 17.04 -30.64 -4.35
CA ALA A 279 17.05 -29.55 -5.33
C ALA A 279 15.66 -28.97 -5.59
N TYR A 280 14.62 -29.79 -5.50
CA TYR A 280 13.23 -29.35 -5.69
C TYR A 280 12.72 -28.51 -4.52
N SER A 281 13.41 -28.49 -3.37
CA SER A 281 13.05 -27.70 -2.20
C SER A 281 13.65 -26.29 -2.19
N PHE A 282 14.51 -25.96 -3.17
CA PHE A 282 15.02 -24.59 -3.28
C PHE A 282 13.87 -23.62 -3.46
N TRP A 283 13.87 -22.57 -2.66
CA TRP A 283 12.96 -21.45 -2.78
C TRP A 283 13.72 -20.14 -2.59
N ASP A 284 13.23 -19.07 -3.19
CA ASP A 284 13.78 -17.73 -3.08
C ASP A 284 12.67 -16.69 -2.87
N LEU A 285 13.01 -15.42 -2.68
CA LEU A 285 11.99 -14.40 -2.35
C LEU A 285 10.94 -14.20 -3.47
N LYS A 286 11.29 -14.53 -4.72
CA LYS A 286 10.43 -14.44 -5.91
C LYS A 286 10.04 -15.79 -6.52
N PHE A 287 10.46 -16.90 -5.91
CA PHE A 287 10.11 -18.27 -6.31
C PHE A 287 9.89 -19.12 -5.06
N ARG A 288 8.66 -19.17 -4.55
CA ARG A 288 8.33 -19.80 -3.27
C ARG A 288 6.86 -20.21 -3.19
N PRO A 289 6.43 -21.06 -2.25
CA PRO A 289 5.00 -21.26 -2.01
C PRO A 289 4.34 -20.01 -1.43
N VAL A 290 3.02 -19.95 -1.58
CA VAL A 290 2.18 -19.03 -0.80
C VAL A 290 2.27 -19.36 0.70
N ALA A 291 2.30 -20.66 1.04
CA ALA A 291 2.55 -21.14 2.40
C ALA A 291 4.00 -20.90 2.87
N SER A 292 4.28 -21.33 4.11
CA SER A 292 5.67 -21.50 4.57
C SER A 292 6.43 -22.46 3.64
N PRO A 293 7.65 -22.11 3.18
CA PRO A 293 8.45 -22.96 2.30
C PRO A 293 9.08 -24.17 2.98
N LYS A 294 9.06 -24.23 4.31
CA LYS A 294 9.71 -25.29 5.08
C LYS A 294 9.12 -26.65 4.77
N GLY A 295 10.01 -27.62 4.55
CA GLY A 295 9.64 -29.00 4.28
C GLY A 295 8.80 -29.17 3.02
N MET A 296 8.94 -28.31 2.00
CA MET A 296 8.19 -28.41 0.75
C MET A 296 9.11 -28.57 -0.46
N VAL A 297 8.58 -29.18 -1.52
CA VAL A 297 9.24 -29.31 -2.83
C VAL A 297 8.35 -28.74 -3.93
N PHE A 298 8.95 -28.03 -4.88
CA PHE A 298 8.29 -27.53 -6.07
C PHE A 298 8.29 -28.60 -7.17
N ILE A 299 7.09 -28.99 -7.59
CA ILE A 299 6.88 -29.99 -8.64
C ILE A 299 5.92 -29.38 -9.64
N LYS A 300 6.41 -29.13 -10.86
CA LYS A 300 5.68 -28.45 -11.95
C LYS A 300 5.32 -27.01 -11.61
N ASP A 301 4.14 -26.74 -11.08
CA ASP A 301 3.56 -25.43 -10.82
C ASP A 301 3.07 -25.27 -9.37
N LYS A 302 3.26 -26.29 -8.53
CA LYS A 302 2.83 -26.30 -7.13
C LYS A 302 3.91 -26.81 -6.19
N TRP A 303 3.71 -26.51 -4.92
CA TRP A 303 4.56 -26.96 -3.83
C TRP A 303 3.86 -28.09 -3.06
N TYR A 304 4.61 -29.10 -2.65
CA TYR A 304 4.08 -30.26 -1.92
C TYR A 304 4.90 -30.53 -0.67
N ASP A 305 4.23 -30.91 0.41
CA ASP A 305 4.89 -31.33 1.65
C ASP A 305 5.77 -32.56 1.39
N ILE A 306 7.05 -32.47 1.77
CA ILE A 306 8.03 -33.57 1.76
C ILE A 306 7.58 -34.69 2.70
N TYR A 307 7.00 -34.33 3.84
CA TYR A 307 6.65 -35.26 4.92
C TYR A 307 5.14 -35.40 5.12
N LEU A 308 4.72 -36.53 5.67
CA LEU A 308 3.35 -36.70 6.17
C LEU A 308 3.05 -35.69 7.29
N CYS A 309 1.79 -35.25 7.39
CA CYS A 309 1.37 -34.34 8.43
C CYS A 309 1.59 -34.95 9.81
N ASN A 310 2.30 -34.21 10.66
CA ASN A 310 2.57 -34.60 12.05
C ASN A 310 1.47 -34.08 12.99
N SER A 311 1.36 -34.69 14.17
CA SER A 311 0.32 -34.32 15.13
C SER A 311 0.50 -32.93 15.73
N GLU A 312 1.75 -32.45 15.82
CA GLU A 312 2.16 -31.17 16.42
C GLU A 312 2.39 -30.09 15.35
N HIS A 313 1.53 -30.06 14.32
CA HIS A 313 1.73 -29.22 13.12
C HIS A 313 1.70 -27.70 13.39
N ILE A 314 1.15 -27.24 14.51
CA ILE A 314 1.13 -25.82 14.88
C ILE A 314 2.55 -25.32 15.20
N THR A 315 3.36 -26.15 15.86
CA THR A 315 4.74 -25.79 16.24
C THR A 315 5.74 -26.20 15.16
N ASN A 316 5.53 -27.35 14.53
CA ASN A 316 6.47 -27.93 13.57
C ASN A 316 6.20 -27.51 12.13
N GLY A 317 5.05 -26.89 11.84
CA GLY A 317 4.50 -26.85 10.49
C GLY A 317 3.95 -28.22 10.08
N THR A 318 3.28 -28.28 8.92
CA THR A 318 2.67 -29.53 8.44
C THR A 318 3.66 -30.56 7.93
N SER A 319 4.91 -30.18 7.64
CA SER A 319 5.91 -31.05 7.02
C SER A 319 7.23 -30.99 7.78
N LYS A 320 7.50 -31.99 8.64
CA LYS A 320 8.69 -32.02 9.49
C LYS A 320 9.18 -33.44 9.75
N ALA A 321 10.44 -33.69 9.43
CA ALA A 321 11.12 -34.96 9.72
C ALA A 321 11.13 -35.32 11.21
N LEU A 322 11.18 -36.61 11.51
CA LEU A 322 11.39 -37.21 12.83
C LEU A 322 10.33 -36.81 13.87
N THR A 323 9.12 -36.53 13.40
CA THR A 323 7.95 -36.21 14.23
C THR A 323 6.93 -37.34 14.16
N THR A 324 5.94 -37.34 15.06
CA THR A 324 4.89 -38.37 15.08
C THR A 324 3.78 -38.06 14.07
N ILE A 325 3.48 -39.02 13.21
CA ILE A 325 2.44 -38.95 12.18
C ILE A 325 1.05 -38.77 12.82
N ALA A 326 0.28 -37.83 12.27
CA ALA A 326 -1.11 -37.64 12.64
C ALA A 326 -2.00 -38.77 12.08
N GLY A 327 -2.91 -39.30 12.90
CA GLY A 327 -3.82 -40.37 12.50
C GLY A 327 -5.21 -40.25 13.13
N GLY A 328 -6.18 -40.95 12.56
CA GLY A 328 -7.58 -40.90 12.99
C GLY A 328 -7.90 -41.63 14.29
N THR A 329 -6.99 -42.46 14.81
CA THR A 329 -7.05 -43.10 16.13
C THR A 329 -5.62 -43.28 16.69
N LEU A 330 -5.49 -43.61 17.97
CA LEU A 330 -4.20 -43.75 18.67
C LEU A 330 -3.50 -45.12 18.47
N THR A 331 -3.92 -45.89 17.46
CA THR A 331 -3.37 -47.23 17.18
C THR A 331 -2.02 -47.13 16.47
N ASN A 332 -1.12 -48.09 16.74
CA ASN A 332 0.21 -48.19 16.11
C ASN A 332 1.04 -46.89 16.21
N GLY A 333 1.00 -46.23 17.37
CA GLY A 333 1.84 -45.04 17.67
C GLY A 333 1.31 -43.70 17.17
N ARG A 334 0.27 -43.66 16.32
CA ARG A 334 -0.28 -42.41 15.78
C ARG A 334 -0.89 -41.53 16.87
N LYS A 335 -0.93 -40.21 16.61
CA LYS A 335 -1.51 -39.21 17.51
C LYS A 335 -2.54 -38.36 16.78
N TYR A 336 -3.51 -37.84 17.52
CA TYR A 336 -4.47 -36.89 16.95
C TYR A 336 -3.79 -35.56 16.62
N PRO A 337 -4.11 -34.95 15.48
CA PRO A 337 -3.61 -33.62 15.17
C PRO A 337 -4.19 -32.56 16.11
N LYS A 338 -3.39 -31.53 16.38
CA LYS A 338 -3.87 -30.33 17.08
C LYS A 338 -4.93 -29.59 16.27
N ILE A 339 -5.85 -28.91 16.96
CA ILE A 339 -6.80 -28.00 16.32
C ILE A 339 -6.05 -26.70 15.98
N PRO A 340 -6.05 -26.21 14.72
CA PRO A 340 -5.42 -24.93 14.41
C PRO A 340 -6.02 -23.78 15.21
N LEU A 341 -5.20 -22.76 15.50
CA LEU A 341 -5.61 -21.62 16.33
C LEU A 341 -6.83 -20.88 15.76
N GLU A 342 -6.91 -20.73 14.44
CA GLU A 342 -8.05 -20.07 13.77
C GLU A 342 -9.37 -20.84 13.85
N PHE A 343 -9.32 -22.15 14.17
CA PHE A 343 -10.50 -23.00 14.38
C PHE A 343 -10.76 -23.30 15.87
N GLY A 344 -10.19 -22.49 16.77
CA GLY A 344 -10.45 -22.55 18.21
C GLY A 344 -9.50 -23.44 19.02
N GLY A 345 -8.38 -23.87 18.44
CA GLY A 345 -7.33 -24.56 19.19
C GLY A 345 -6.46 -23.62 20.04
N ASP A 346 -5.67 -24.19 20.94
CA ASP A 346 -4.83 -23.46 21.90
C ASP A 346 -3.38 -23.99 21.95
N ASN A 347 -2.95 -24.67 20.88
CA ASN A 347 -1.68 -25.41 20.79
C ASN A 347 -1.58 -26.67 21.69
N THR A 348 -2.63 -27.00 22.45
CA THR A 348 -2.70 -28.22 23.27
C THR A 348 -3.87 -29.13 22.87
N LEU A 349 -5.03 -28.54 22.53
CA LEU A 349 -6.23 -29.24 22.11
C LEU A 349 -6.01 -30.02 20.81
N THR A 350 -6.50 -31.26 20.82
CA THR A 350 -6.55 -32.13 19.63
C THR A 350 -7.97 -32.30 19.15
N TYR A 351 -8.15 -32.65 17.88
CA TYR A 351 -9.46 -33.01 17.33
C TYR A 351 -10.08 -34.29 17.93
N GLU A 352 -9.32 -35.04 18.75
CA GLU A 352 -9.69 -36.36 19.30
C GLU A 352 -10.07 -37.41 18.24
N SER A 353 -9.83 -37.09 16.97
CA SER A 353 -10.02 -37.90 15.78
C SER A 353 -9.24 -37.25 14.62
N PHE A 354 -9.30 -37.82 13.41
CA PHE A 354 -8.77 -37.18 12.21
C PHE A 354 -9.62 -37.51 10.99
N LYS A 355 -10.62 -36.66 10.75
CA LYS A 355 -11.56 -36.76 9.63
C LYS A 355 -11.12 -35.90 8.46
N TRP A 356 -11.77 -36.07 7.31
CA TRP A 356 -11.52 -35.23 6.14
C TRP A 356 -11.74 -33.73 6.43
N PHE A 357 -12.74 -33.38 7.25
CA PHE A 357 -12.97 -31.98 7.64
C PHE A 357 -11.77 -31.37 8.37
N HIS A 358 -11.17 -32.11 9.30
CA HIS A 358 -10.01 -31.67 10.07
C HIS A 358 -8.78 -31.53 9.15
N ALA A 359 -8.63 -32.41 8.17
CA ALA A 359 -7.62 -32.30 7.13
C ALA A 359 -7.74 -30.98 6.35
N CYS A 360 -8.95 -30.63 5.93
CA CYS A 360 -9.22 -29.36 5.25
C CYS A 360 -8.91 -28.14 6.14
N GLU A 361 -9.30 -28.18 7.41
CA GLU A 361 -9.03 -27.10 8.37
C GLU A 361 -7.54 -26.90 8.59
N ILE A 362 -6.77 -27.98 8.79
CA ILE A 362 -5.30 -27.91 8.94
C ILE A 362 -4.66 -27.37 7.66
N ALA A 363 -5.11 -27.83 6.49
CA ALA A 363 -4.60 -27.33 5.22
C ALA A 363 -4.81 -25.81 5.10
N LYS A 364 -6.03 -25.33 5.36
CA LYS A 364 -6.37 -23.90 5.23
C LYS A 364 -5.62 -23.03 6.23
N ALA A 365 -5.47 -23.48 7.47
CA ALA A 365 -4.70 -22.76 8.49
C ALA A 365 -3.22 -22.57 8.14
N ASN A 366 -2.71 -23.35 7.18
CA ASN A 366 -1.32 -23.29 6.73
C ASN A 366 -1.17 -22.69 5.32
N ALA A 367 -2.22 -22.09 4.75
CA ALA A 367 -2.28 -21.64 3.35
C ALA A 367 -1.97 -22.76 2.34
N LYS A 368 -2.49 -23.96 2.63
CA LYS A 368 -2.34 -25.18 1.85
C LYS A 368 -3.71 -25.75 1.44
N GLN A 369 -3.68 -26.83 0.69
CA GLN A 369 -4.84 -27.59 0.24
C GLN A 369 -4.56 -29.10 0.25
N LEU A 370 -5.63 -29.89 0.22
CA LEU A 370 -5.52 -31.32 -0.01
C LEU A 370 -5.06 -31.59 -1.45
N ILE A 371 -4.39 -32.72 -1.63
CA ILE A 371 -3.86 -33.16 -2.92
C ILE A 371 -4.95 -33.91 -3.67
N ASP A 372 -5.14 -33.61 -4.95
CA ASP A 372 -6.06 -34.35 -5.80
C ASP A 372 -5.43 -35.63 -6.37
N TYR A 373 -6.24 -36.52 -6.93
CA TYR A 373 -5.74 -37.81 -7.42
C TYR A 373 -4.77 -37.65 -8.61
N ALA A 374 -4.93 -36.64 -9.46
CA ALA A 374 -4.05 -36.43 -10.61
C ALA A 374 -2.66 -35.92 -10.16
N GLU A 375 -2.64 -35.01 -9.19
CA GLU A 375 -1.44 -34.52 -8.52
C GLU A 375 -0.70 -35.66 -7.81
N PHE A 376 -1.43 -36.50 -7.07
CA PHE A 376 -0.82 -37.57 -6.27
C PHE A 376 0.03 -38.53 -7.11
N GLN A 377 -0.47 -38.93 -8.27
CA GLN A 377 0.26 -39.81 -9.19
C GLN A 377 1.57 -39.21 -9.66
N THR A 378 1.63 -37.89 -9.77
CA THR A 378 2.82 -37.16 -10.20
C THR A 378 3.84 -37.05 -9.07
N ILE A 379 3.38 -36.68 -7.88
CA ILE A 379 4.28 -36.41 -6.74
C ILE A 379 4.80 -37.69 -6.08
N ALA A 380 4.04 -38.79 -6.15
CA ALA A 380 4.43 -40.09 -5.61
C ALA A 380 5.22 -40.94 -6.62
N TYR A 381 5.36 -40.49 -7.86
CA TYR A 381 6.14 -41.23 -8.86
C TYR A 381 7.58 -41.44 -8.41
N GLY A 382 8.11 -42.66 -8.62
CA GLY A 382 9.48 -43.05 -8.26
C GLY A 382 9.58 -43.95 -7.02
N VAL A 383 8.51 -44.06 -6.23
CA VAL A 383 8.43 -45.11 -5.20
C VAL A 383 8.55 -46.51 -5.84
N GLN A 384 8.92 -47.50 -5.04
CA GLN A 384 8.70 -48.89 -5.38
C GLN A 384 7.20 -49.18 -5.25
N GLU A 385 6.59 -49.64 -6.34
CA GLU A 385 5.15 -49.90 -6.39
C GLU A 385 4.81 -51.26 -5.77
N GLY A 386 3.60 -51.40 -5.23
CA GLY A 386 3.10 -52.67 -4.68
C GLY A 386 3.81 -53.11 -3.39
N VAL A 387 4.40 -52.18 -2.65
CA VAL A 387 5.05 -52.45 -1.36
C VAL A 387 4.62 -51.43 -0.32
N ASP A 388 4.68 -51.83 0.95
CA ASP A 388 4.31 -50.99 2.09
C ASP A 388 5.41 -50.98 3.16
N ALA A 389 5.23 -50.15 4.18
CA ALA A 389 6.21 -49.96 5.25
C ALA A 389 6.17 -51.05 6.34
N SER A 390 5.42 -52.15 6.18
CA SER A 390 5.19 -53.11 7.27
C SER A 390 6.47 -53.74 7.82
N ALA A 391 7.51 -53.85 7.00
CA ALA A 391 8.80 -54.42 7.39
C ALA A 391 9.66 -53.47 8.26
N VAL A 392 9.37 -52.17 8.28
CA VAL A 392 10.25 -51.14 8.85
C VAL A 392 9.56 -50.17 9.82
N ASP A 393 8.26 -49.87 9.64
CA ASP A 393 7.54 -48.89 10.50
C ASP A 393 7.45 -49.34 11.96
N GLY A 394 7.43 -50.65 12.24
CA GLY A 394 7.59 -51.18 13.61
C GLY A 394 6.65 -50.62 14.67
N ASP A 395 5.46 -50.12 14.27
CA ASP A 395 4.51 -49.37 15.11
C ASP A 395 4.98 -47.98 15.59
N GLY A 396 6.06 -47.44 15.00
CA GLY A 396 6.71 -46.19 15.38
C GLY A 396 5.94 -44.93 14.99
N ALA A 397 5.12 -44.96 13.93
CA ALA A 397 4.38 -43.80 13.43
C ALA A 397 5.26 -42.57 13.23
N THR A 398 6.52 -42.78 12.84
CA THR A 398 7.50 -41.71 12.73
C THR A 398 7.54 -41.22 11.30
N VAL A 399 7.60 -39.90 11.13
CA VAL A 399 7.99 -39.29 9.86
C VAL A 399 9.48 -39.55 9.64
N GLU A 400 9.81 -40.48 8.76
CA GLU A 400 11.19 -40.93 8.58
C GLU A 400 11.45 -41.39 7.14
N HIS A 401 12.70 -41.79 6.88
CA HIS A 401 13.15 -42.16 5.55
C HIS A 401 13.03 -43.65 5.30
N TYR A 402 12.30 -44.00 4.25
CA TYR A 402 12.31 -45.32 3.64
C TYR A 402 12.66 -45.17 2.16
N ASP A 403 13.85 -45.61 1.78
CA ASP A 403 14.41 -45.49 0.43
C ASP A 403 13.41 -45.95 -0.65
N TYR A 404 12.78 -47.11 -0.48
CA TYR A 404 11.83 -47.68 -1.42
C TYR A 404 10.46 -46.98 -1.43
N LEU A 405 10.10 -46.18 -0.42
CA LEU A 405 8.86 -45.38 -0.39
C LEU A 405 9.09 -43.89 -0.60
N THR A 406 10.31 -43.50 -0.99
CA THR A 406 10.66 -42.12 -1.34
C THR A 406 10.43 -41.88 -2.82
N SER A 407 9.71 -40.81 -3.16
CA SER A 407 9.43 -40.45 -4.55
C SER A 407 10.67 -39.87 -5.23
N LYS A 408 10.64 -39.76 -6.56
CA LYS A 408 11.75 -39.17 -7.32
C LYS A 408 11.98 -37.67 -7.04
N TRP A 409 11.00 -37.03 -6.42
CA TRP A 409 11.05 -35.62 -6.02
C TRP A 409 11.53 -35.46 -4.57
N GLY A 410 11.88 -36.57 -3.91
CA GLY A 410 12.32 -36.59 -2.51
C GLY A 410 11.18 -36.38 -1.53
N ILE A 411 9.95 -36.80 -1.90
CA ILE A 411 8.84 -36.89 -0.96
C ILE A 411 8.99 -38.20 -0.18
N GLU A 412 9.13 -38.06 1.13
CA GLU A 412 9.37 -39.14 2.08
C GLU A 412 8.05 -39.83 2.42
N GLN A 413 8.07 -41.17 2.50
CA GLN A 413 6.87 -41.97 2.77
C GLN A 413 5.70 -41.58 1.84
N ALA A 414 6.00 -41.44 0.53
CA ALA A 414 5.07 -40.93 -0.46
C ALA A 414 3.88 -41.88 -0.72
N SER A 415 4.06 -43.18 -0.45
CA SER A 415 3.04 -44.22 -0.53
C SER A 415 3.35 -45.32 0.49
N GLY A 416 2.40 -46.24 0.74
CA GLY A 416 2.66 -47.46 1.51
C GLY A 416 2.92 -47.30 3.02
N THR A 417 2.91 -46.10 3.56
CA THR A 417 3.05 -45.85 5.01
C THR A 417 1.72 -45.46 5.64
N GLN A 418 1.08 -44.43 5.09
CA GLN A 418 -0.17 -43.85 5.58
C GLN A 418 -1.01 -43.45 4.37
N TRP A 419 -2.28 -43.82 4.35
CA TRP A 419 -3.21 -43.24 3.40
C TRP A 419 -3.33 -41.74 3.67
N ILE A 420 -3.35 -40.91 2.64
CA ILE A 420 -3.61 -39.46 2.81
C ILE A 420 -5.01 -39.11 2.34
N TRP A 421 -5.72 -38.27 3.09
CA TRP A 421 -6.96 -37.64 2.59
C TRP A 421 -6.66 -36.81 1.34
N GLY A 422 -7.41 -37.06 0.27
CA GLY A 422 -7.35 -36.27 -0.96
C GLY A 422 -8.51 -35.30 -1.11
N ASN A 423 -8.41 -34.43 -2.12
CA ASN A 423 -9.37 -33.36 -2.35
C ASN A 423 -10.64 -33.82 -3.08
N ASP A 424 -10.56 -34.92 -3.84
CA ASP A 424 -11.69 -35.41 -4.64
C ASP A 424 -12.79 -36.04 -3.77
N LEU A 425 -14.03 -35.65 -4.05
CA LEU A 425 -15.24 -36.21 -3.44
C LEU A 425 -16.07 -36.97 -4.47
N THR A 426 -16.71 -38.05 -4.03
CA THR A 426 -17.68 -38.79 -4.83
C THR A 426 -18.91 -39.18 -4.00
N ASN A 427 -19.99 -39.52 -4.69
CA ASN A 427 -21.09 -40.24 -4.07
C ASN A 427 -20.66 -41.70 -3.88
N GLY A 428 -20.75 -42.23 -2.66
CA GLY A 428 -20.40 -43.62 -2.41
C GLY A 428 -21.38 -44.60 -3.06
N TYR A 429 -20.97 -45.87 -3.11
CA TYR A 429 -21.69 -46.92 -3.80
C TYR A 429 -22.83 -47.51 -2.96
N GLY A 430 -23.81 -48.14 -3.64
CA GLY A 430 -24.73 -49.10 -3.03
C GLY A 430 -25.98 -48.54 -2.34
N THR A 431 -26.17 -47.22 -2.22
CA THR A 431 -27.40 -46.64 -1.68
C THR A 431 -27.89 -45.46 -2.51
N THR A 432 -29.20 -45.35 -2.73
CA THR A 432 -29.82 -44.28 -3.53
C THR A 432 -30.75 -43.38 -2.70
N SER A 433 -31.03 -43.74 -1.44
CA SER A 433 -31.91 -42.98 -0.56
C SER A 433 -31.15 -41.86 0.13
N PHE A 434 -31.55 -40.61 -0.13
CA PHE A 434 -30.97 -39.42 0.49
C PHE A 434 -31.68 -39.07 1.79
N SER A 435 -30.91 -38.69 2.80
CA SER A 435 -31.42 -38.12 4.04
C SER A 435 -30.43 -37.12 4.61
N TRP A 436 -30.88 -36.25 5.51
CA TRP A 436 -29.98 -35.45 6.32
C TRP A 436 -29.20 -36.35 7.28
N LYS A 437 -27.88 -36.11 7.40
CA LYS A 437 -26.93 -36.87 8.24
C LYS A 437 -26.22 -35.93 9.21
N ASN A 438 -26.26 -36.27 10.50
CA ASN A 438 -25.58 -35.52 11.55
C ASN A 438 -24.15 -36.03 11.80
N ASN A 439 -23.29 -35.98 10.78
CA ASN A 439 -21.93 -36.53 10.82
C ASN A 439 -20.83 -35.46 10.77
N THR A 440 -21.17 -34.19 10.96
CA THR A 440 -20.27 -33.03 10.85
C THR A 440 -19.99 -32.37 12.21
N GLU A 441 -20.09 -33.14 13.30
CA GLU A 441 -19.70 -32.65 14.64
C GLU A 441 -20.46 -31.39 15.05
N ASN A 442 -21.77 -31.36 14.77
CA ASN A 442 -22.67 -30.23 15.01
C ASN A 442 -22.37 -28.96 14.18
N ARG A 443 -21.57 -29.07 13.11
CA ARG A 443 -21.36 -28.00 12.11
C ARG A 443 -22.29 -28.18 10.90
N GLY A 444 -23.60 -28.26 11.17
CA GLY A 444 -24.63 -28.52 10.16
C GLY A 444 -24.97 -30.00 9.94
N GLN A 445 -25.60 -30.32 8.80
CA GLN A 445 -25.90 -31.69 8.39
C GLN A 445 -25.62 -31.85 6.89
N ILE A 446 -25.29 -33.08 6.47
CA ILE A 446 -25.06 -33.40 5.06
C ILE A 446 -26.29 -34.09 4.49
N TYR A 447 -26.82 -33.60 3.36
CA TYR A 447 -27.87 -34.29 2.62
C TYR A 447 -27.24 -35.23 1.60
N ALA A 448 -27.18 -36.52 1.93
CA ALA A 448 -26.52 -37.52 1.10
C ALA A 448 -27.10 -38.92 1.32
N THR A 449 -26.64 -39.87 0.51
CA THR A 449 -26.90 -41.29 0.72
C THR A 449 -26.17 -41.80 1.96
N ALA A 450 -26.46 -43.03 2.42
CA ALA A 450 -25.87 -43.54 3.67
C ALA A 450 -24.34 -43.68 3.60
N ASN A 451 -23.80 -43.81 2.38
CA ASN A 451 -22.39 -44.07 2.13
C ASN A 451 -21.70 -42.85 1.48
N ALA A 452 -22.19 -41.63 1.69
CA ALA A 452 -21.69 -40.44 1.00
C ALA A 452 -21.71 -39.17 1.86
N PRO A 453 -20.88 -38.16 1.55
CA PRO A 453 -19.83 -38.18 0.53
C PRO A 453 -18.62 -39.01 0.98
N VAL A 454 -18.00 -39.64 0.00
CA VAL A 454 -16.71 -40.30 0.13
C VAL A 454 -15.64 -39.31 -0.30
N ALA A 455 -14.59 -39.16 0.51
CA ALA A 455 -13.36 -38.53 0.06
C ALA A 455 -12.36 -39.60 -0.37
N VAL A 456 -11.63 -39.34 -1.44
CA VAL A 456 -10.55 -40.22 -1.86
C VAL A 456 -9.49 -40.28 -0.75
N VAL A 457 -8.94 -41.47 -0.53
CA VAL A 457 -7.67 -41.62 0.18
C VAL A 457 -6.62 -42.22 -0.73
N LEU A 458 -5.39 -41.72 -0.64
CA LEU A 458 -4.34 -41.92 -1.64
C LEU A 458 -3.09 -42.60 -1.05
N GLY A 459 -2.43 -43.44 -1.84
CA GLY A 459 -1.07 -43.95 -1.58
C GLY A 459 -0.95 -45.34 -0.94
N GLY A 460 -1.96 -45.84 -0.24
CA GLY A 460 -1.81 -47.05 0.56
C GLY A 460 -1.22 -46.75 1.94
N GLY A 461 -1.66 -47.51 2.94
CA GLY A 461 -1.08 -47.49 4.28
C GLY A 461 -0.22 -48.72 4.54
N ARG A 462 0.36 -48.78 5.73
CA ARG A 462 0.93 -50.03 6.26
C ARG A 462 -0.10 -51.16 6.24
N ALA A 463 0.37 -52.38 5.97
CA ALA A 463 -0.40 -53.62 5.80
C ALA A 463 -1.30 -53.68 4.55
N ASN A 464 -1.09 -52.80 3.57
CA ASN A 464 -1.78 -52.86 2.26
C ASN A 464 -1.01 -53.69 1.21
N GLY A 465 0.26 -54.00 1.43
CA GLY A 465 1.12 -54.77 0.53
C GLY A 465 1.05 -54.30 -0.92
N MET A 466 0.68 -55.22 -1.81
CA MET A 466 0.57 -55.00 -3.26
C MET A 466 -0.44 -53.90 -3.69
N ILE A 467 -1.30 -53.42 -2.78
CA ILE A 467 -2.27 -52.36 -3.07
C ILE A 467 -1.60 -50.98 -3.02
N ALA A 468 -0.53 -50.81 -2.23
CA ALA A 468 0.14 -49.53 -2.07
C ALA A 468 0.92 -49.09 -3.32
N GLY A 469 1.04 -47.77 -3.53
CA GLY A 469 1.76 -47.21 -4.67
C GLY A 469 1.30 -45.83 -5.10
N SER A 470 1.96 -45.27 -6.11
CA SER A 470 1.74 -43.90 -6.61
C SER A 470 0.35 -43.68 -7.22
N ARG A 471 -0.35 -44.76 -7.58
CA ARG A 471 -1.73 -44.74 -8.11
C ARG A 471 -2.73 -45.39 -7.18
N ALA A 472 -2.33 -45.78 -5.98
CA ALA A 472 -3.25 -46.37 -5.03
C ALA A 472 -4.29 -45.31 -4.62
N SER A 473 -5.57 -45.61 -4.86
CA SER A 473 -6.67 -44.78 -4.40
C SER A 473 -7.77 -45.69 -3.83
N ASN A 474 -8.38 -45.25 -2.73
CA ASN A 474 -9.54 -45.91 -2.14
C ASN A 474 -10.69 -44.90 -2.04
N TRP A 475 -11.84 -45.32 -2.56
CA TRP A 475 -13.06 -44.52 -2.67
C TRP A 475 -14.17 -45.14 -1.81
N ASN A 476 -13.84 -45.49 -0.56
CA ASN A 476 -14.78 -46.06 0.41
C ASN A 476 -14.79 -45.33 1.76
N SER A 477 -13.95 -44.31 1.93
CA SER A 477 -13.84 -43.56 3.18
C SER A 477 -14.77 -42.35 3.18
N TYR A 478 -15.80 -42.39 4.02
CA TYR A 478 -16.70 -41.25 4.21
C TYR A 478 -15.93 -40.08 4.83
N VAL A 479 -16.34 -38.85 4.54
CA VAL A 479 -15.68 -37.64 5.06
C VAL A 479 -15.61 -37.57 6.60
N TRP A 480 -16.45 -38.33 7.30
CA TRP A 480 -16.47 -38.44 8.77
C TRP A 480 -15.78 -39.69 9.32
N ASN A 481 -15.26 -40.57 8.47
CA ASN A 481 -14.51 -41.74 8.91
C ASN A 481 -13.20 -41.31 9.56
N MET A 482 -12.74 -42.13 10.51
CA MET A 482 -11.45 -41.96 11.17
C MET A 482 -10.79 -43.34 11.30
N TYR A 483 -9.55 -43.44 10.85
CA TYR A 483 -8.76 -44.66 10.96
C TYR A 483 -7.32 -44.30 11.27
N TRP A 484 -6.62 -45.15 12.04
CA TRP A 484 -5.22 -44.90 12.43
C TRP A 484 -4.29 -44.74 11.23
N ASN A 485 -4.59 -45.43 10.12
CA ASN A 485 -3.77 -45.45 8.91
C ASN A 485 -4.20 -44.41 7.86
N ILE A 486 -5.08 -43.47 8.21
CA ILE A 486 -5.41 -42.31 7.37
C ILE A 486 -4.91 -41.03 8.04
N GLY A 487 -4.07 -40.29 7.32
CA GLY A 487 -3.48 -39.01 7.69
C GLY A 487 -3.60 -38.03 6.52
N CYS A 488 -2.61 -37.14 6.37
CA CYS A 488 -2.63 -36.10 5.33
C CYS A 488 -1.23 -35.77 4.82
N ARG A 489 -1.21 -35.18 3.63
CA ARG A 489 -0.10 -34.43 3.03
C ARG A 489 -0.74 -33.30 2.23
N PHE A 490 -0.12 -32.12 2.24
CA PHE A 490 -0.73 -30.95 1.64
C PHE A 490 0.09 -30.39 0.49
N SER A 491 -0.57 -29.62 -0.37
CA SER A 491 0.03 -28.80 -1.41
C SER A 491 -0.20 -27.31 -1.16
N SER A 492 0.60 -26.46 -1.77
CA SER A 492 0.43 -25.00 -1.77
C SER A 492 0.67 -24.45 -3.16
N GLU A 493 -0.07 -23.40 -3.50
CA GLU A 493 0.13 -22.68 -4.75
C GLU A 493 1.52 -22.03 -4.80
N HIS A 494 2.07 -21.93 -6.00
CA HIS A 494 3.30 -21.19 -6.24
C HIS A 494 3.03 -19.69 -6.23
N LYS A 495 3.84 -18.94 -5.50
CA LYS A 495 3.83 -17.48 -5.51
C LYS A 495 4.89 -17.00 -6.50
N SER A 496 4.45 -16.64 -7.71
CA SER A 496 5.26 -15.84 -8.62
C SER A 496 5.08 -14.36 -8.26
N SER A 497 6.18 -13.66 -8.06
CA SER A 497 6.19 -12.20 -7.95
C SER A 497 7.15 -11.67 -9.00
N ASN A 498 6.58 -11.27 -10.14
CA ASN A 498 7.28 -10.45 -11.14
C ASN A 498 7.64 -9.10 -10.52
#